data_AF-X0SVP6-F1
#
_entry.id   AF-X0SVP6-F1
#
_cell.length_a   1.000
_cell.length_b   1.000
_cell.length_c   1.000
_cell.angle_alpha   90.00
_cell.angle_beta   90.00
_cell.angle_gamma   90.00
#
_symmetry.space_group_name_H-M   'P 1'
#
loop_
_entity.id
_entity.type
_entity.pdbx_description
1 polymer ?
#
loop_
_entity_poly.entity_id
_entity_poly.type
_entity_poly.pdbx_seq_one_letter_code
_entity_poly.pdbx_strand_id
1 'polypeptide(L)'
;MNSFMNPAFLINIAKNYLSDINRIWNFNSEQLKKYQDKSFRKIVKYAYTVPLYNKKYKECGIRPDDIKGIDDIGKLPIITKDDLKRNYPNDVTPKGIDKKNYFVLSTSGSTGSPVFLYYDRLALIKVLGGYVRALNTYGGDWNKSRIALLVDAKPGGIEHAAFKASIAPFLEKFVSMKNIKLLHVGEKEEYLLKELNDFDPEFVGSDPAMLRKIASLKNEGFGKNINPNS
;
A
#
# COMPACT_ATOMS: atom_id res chain seq x y z
N MET A 1 13.03 -2.94 21.76
CA MET A 1 11.85 -2.07 21.97
C MET A 1 10.98 -2.11 20.73
N ASN A 2 9.66 -2.31 20.88
CA ASN A 2 8.75 -2.34 19.73
C ASN A 2 8.66 -0.94 19.10
N SER A 3 9.31 -0.75 17.95
CA SER A 3 9.43 0.54 17.24
C SER A 3 8.08 1.20 16.93
N PHE A 4 7.00 0.42 16.88
CA PHE A 4 5.63 0.89 16.70
C PHE A 4 5.08 1.71 17.88
N MET A 5 5.60 1.52 19.11
CA MET A 5 5.14 2.23 20.31
C MET A 5 5.91 3.53 20.60
N ASN A 6 6.72 4.01 19.65
CA ASN A 6 7.43 5.27 19.79
C ASN A 6 6.42 6.44 19.75
N PRO A 7 6.32 7.30 20.78
CA PRO A 7 5.37 8.41 20.82
C PRO A 7 5.52 9.37 19.64
N ALA A 8 6.75 9.66 19.19
CA ALA A 8 6.99 10.51 18.03
C ALA A 8 6.46 9.87 16.73
N PHE A 9 6.57 8.54 16.62
CA PHE A 9 6.00 7.81 15.50
C PHE A 9 4.46 7.81 15.53
N LEU A 10 3.85 7.63 16.70
CA LEU A 10 2.40 7.69 16.88
C LEU A 10 1.83 9.08 16.59
N ILE A 11 2.47 10.14 17.08
CA ILE A 11 2.10 11.53 16.76
C ILE A 11 2.19 11.78 15.26
N ASN A 12 3.25 11.26 14.62
CA ASN A 12 3.39 11.37 13.18
C ASN A 12 2.26 10.63 12.45
N ILE A 13 1.89 9.42 12.85
CA ILE A 13 0.75 8.68 12.26
C ILE A 13 -0.55 9.47 12.41
N ALA A 14 -0.88 9.91 13.63
CA ALA A 14 -2.09 10.67 13.90
C ALA A 14 -2.14 11.95 13.06
N LYS A 15 -1.03 12.67 12.97
CA LYS A 15 -0.91 13.86 12.11
C LYS A 15 -1.12 13.53 10.64
N ASN A 16 -0.50 12.47 10.11
CA ASN A 16 -0.68 12.06 8.71
C ASN A 16 -2.14 11.65 8.46
N TYR A 17 -2.78 10.91 9.37
CA TYR A 17 -4.19 10.51 9.23
C TYR A 17 -5.12 11.73 9.21
N LEU A 18 -5.01 12.61 10.21
CA LEU A 18 -5.90 13.78 10.36
C LEU A 18 -5.69 14.83 9.27
N SER A 19 -4.44 15.05 8.84
CA SER A 19 -4.13 16.10 7.86
C SER A 19 -4.02 15.58 6.44
N ASP A 20 -3.27 14.51 6.17
CA ASP A 20 -2.91 14.13 4.79
C ASP A 20 -4.01 13.35 4.06
N ILE A 21 -4.90 12.63 4.76
CA ILE A 21 -5.94 11.81 4.10
C ILE A 21 -6.85 12.69 3.26
N ASN A 22 -7.30 13.83 3.77
CA ASN A 22 -8.23 14.70 3.05
C ASN A 22 -7.60 15.98 2.49
N ARG A 23 -6.32 16.27 2.78
CA ARG A 23 -5.69 17.55 2.40
C ARG A 23 -5.87 17.92 0.94
N ILE A 24 -5.63 16.97 0.04
CA ILE A 24 -5.54 17.24 -1.39
C ILE A 24 -6.90 17.47 -2.06
N TRP A 25 -8.01 17.05 -1.43
CA TRP A 25 -9.36 17.24 -1.98
C TRP A 25 -9.77 18.72 -2.01
N ASN A 26 -9.17 19.54 -1.15
CA ASN A 26 -9.46 20.97 -1.08
C ASN A 26 -8.48 21.83 -1.90
N PHE A 27 -7.60 21.21 -2.69
CA PHE A 27 -6.64 21.94 -3.52
C PHE A 27 -7.27 22.34 -4.85
N ASN A 28 -7.11 23.60 -5.23
CA ASN A 28 -7.31 24.00 -6.62
C ASN A 28 -6.14 23.48 -7.50
N SER A 29 -6.28 23.59 -8.82
CA SER A 29 -5.30 23.07 -9.78
C SER A 29 -3.89 23.63 -9.56
N GLU A 30 -3.78 24.92 -9.22
CA GLU A 30 -2.48 25.57 -8.97
C GLU A 30 -1.82 25.07 -7.68
N GLN A 31 -2.59 24.94 -6.60
CA GLN A 31 -2.14 24.39 -5.33
C GLN A 31 -1.70 22.93 -5.48
N LEU A 32 -2.47 22.14 -6.24
CA LEU A 32 -2.15 20.76 -6.54
C LEU A 32 -0.85 20.64 -7.34
N LYS A 33 -0.68 21.46 -8.38
CA LYS A 33 0.56 21.51 -9.16
C LYS A 33 1.77 21.89 -8.30
N LYS A 34 1.67 22.98 -7.51
CA LYS A 34 2.73 23.41 -6.58
C LYS A 34 3.11 22.31 -5.58
N TYR A 35 2.11 21.59 -5.06
CA TYR A 35 2.32 20.47 -4.16
C TYR A 35 3.01 19.30 -4.86
N GLN A 36 2.57 18.94 -6.06
CA GLN A 36 3.16 17.87 -6.87
C GLN A 36 4.63 18.18 -7.19
N ASP A 37 4.93 19.40 -7.65
CA ASP A 37 6.29 19.82 -7.98
C ASP A 37 7.21 19.79 -6.76
N LYS A 38 6.74 20.30 -5.61
CA LYS A 38 7.48 20.25 -4.35
C LYS A 38 7.77 18.80 -3.92
N SER A 39 6.77 17.93 -4.04
CA SER A 39 6.88 16.52 -3.65
C SER A 39 7.81 15.76 -4.60
N PHE A 40 7.76 16.07 -5.90
CA PHE A 40 8.60 15.48 -6.92
C PHE A 40 10.08 15.86 -6.73
N ARG A 41 10.37 17.16 -6.52
CA ARG A 41 11.75 17.59 -6.20
C ARG A 41 12.29 16.90 -4.95
N LYS A 42 11.45 16.71 -3.92
CA LYS A 42 11.83 16.00 -2.69
C LYS A 42 12.17 14.53 -2.96
N ILE A 43 11.36 13.82 -3.76
CA ILE A 43 11.62 12.41 -4.04
C ILE A 43 12.87 12.22 -4.92
N VAL A 44 13.12 13.09 -5.90
CA VAL A 44 14.35 13.03 -6.71
C VAL A 44 15.59 13.27 -5.86
N LYS A 45 15.56 14.28 -4.97
CA LYS A 45 16.66 14.53 -4.02
C LYS A 45 16.92 13.32 -3.13
N TYR A 46 15.85 12.68 -2.64
CA TYR A 46 15.98 11.45 -1.85
C TYR A 46 16.55 10.29 -2.68
N ALA A 47 16.05 10.08 -3.91
CA ALA A 47 16.56 9.06 -4.82
C ALA A 47 18.07 9.23 -5.04
N TYR A 48 18.57 10.46 -5.13
CA TYR A 48 20.01 10.75 -5.25
C TYR A 48 20.87 10.23 -4.09
N THR A 49 20.29 9.95 -2.92
CA THR A 49 20.98 9.35 -1.76
C THR A 49 21.10 7.83 -1.86
N VAL A 50 20.37 7.22 -2.80
CA VAL A 50 20.34 5.78 -3.03
C VAL A 50 21.31 5.42 -4.16
N PRO A 51 22.25 4.48 -3.96
CA PRO A 51 23.32 4.20 -4.94
C PRO A 51 22.84 3.88 -6.35
N LEU A 52 21.79 3.05 -6.49
CA LEU A 52 21.19 2.70 -7.78
C LEU A 52 20.82 3.94 -8.60
N TYR A 53 20.04 4.85 -8.00
CA TYR A 53 19.58 6.04 -8.69
C TYR A 53 20.71 7.05 -8.87
N ASN A 54 21.59 7.21 -7.88
CA ASN A 54 22.74 8.11 -7.97
C ASN A 54 23.62 7.78 -9.18
N LYS A 55 23.95 6.49 -9.34
CA LYS A 55 24.76 6.00 -10.47
C LYS A 55 24.07 6.29 -11.79
N LYS A 56 22.82 5.84 -11.95
CA LYS A 56 22.08 5.95 -13.21
C LYS A 56 21.78 7.40 -13.60
N TYR A 57 21.48 8.27 -12.64
CA TYR A 57 21.24 9.69 -12.90
C TYR A 57 22.52 10.41 -13.30
N LYS A 58 23.66 10.10 -12.65
CA LYS A 58 24.97 10.66 -13.03
C LYS A 58 25.46 10.20 -14.40
N GLU A 59 25.23 8.94 -14.77
CA GLU A 59 25.56 8.41 -16.09
C GLU A 59 24.83 9.15 -17.22
N CYS A 60 23.62 9.66 -16.95
CA CYS A 60 22.87 10.51 -17.87
C CYS A 60 23.16 12.03 -17.71
N GLY A 61 24.15 12.41 -16.88
CA GLY A 61 24.52 13.81 -16.66
C GLY A 61 23.48 14.64 -15.89
N ILE A 62 22.49 14.01 -15.26
CA ILE A 62 21.42 14.69 -14.54
C ILE A 62 21.90 15.03 -13.13
N ARG A 63 21.45 16.15 -12.58
CA ARG A 63 21.63 16.55 -11.18
C ARG A 63 20.27 16.85 -10.54
N PRO A 64 20.12 16.76 -9.20
CA PRO A 64 18.85 17.07 -8.54
C PRO A 64 18.32 18.46 -8.84
N ASP A 65 19.21 19.44 -9.05
CA ASP A 65 18.83 20.82 -9.31
C ASP A 65 18.33 21.08 -10.74
N ASP A 66 18.51 20.11 -11.65
CA ASP A 66 17.96 20.16 -13.02
C ASP A 66 16.46 19.85 -13.04
N ILE A 67 15.94 19.33 -11.94
CA ILE A 67 14.52 18.99 -11.75
C ILE A 67 13.82 20.12 -11.00
N LYS A 68 13.02 20.90 -11.74
CA LYS A 68 12.23 22.02 -11.23
C LYS A 68 10.81 21.61 -10.91
N GLY A 69 10.26 20.57 -11.53
CA GLY A 69 8.89 20.11 -11.25
C GLY A 69 8.56 18.78 -11.91
N ILE A 70 7.29 18.36 -11.83
CA ILE A 70 6.84 17.08 -12.40
C ILE A 70 7.02 17.04 -13.93
N ASP A 71 7.00 18.19 -14.60
CA ASP A 71 7.16 18.27 -16.06
C ASP A 71 8.57 17.84 -16.51
N ASP A 72 9.54 17.82 -15.59
CA ASP A 72 10.90 17.34 -15.84
C ASP A 72 11.04 15.82 -15.68
N ILE A 73 9.96 15.08 -15.39
CA ILE A 73 10.02 13.63 -15.18
C ILE A 73 10.63 12.88 -16.37
N GLY A 74 10.39 13.36 -17.60
CA GLY A 74 10.95 12.78 -18.83
C GLY A 74 12.46 12.92 -18.96
N LYS A 75 13.10 13.80 -18.16
CA LYS A 75 14.57 13.89 -18.10
C LYS A 75 15.17 12.70 -17.37
N LEU A 76 14.45 12.08 -16.42
CA LEU A 76 14.97 11.01 -15.59
C LEU A 76 15.04 9.68 -16.38
N PRO A 77 16.14 8.92 -16.25
CA PRO A 77 16.22 7.61 -16.88
C PRO A 77 15.27 6.62 -16.20
N ILE A 78 14.69 5.73 -16.99
CA ILE A 78 13.77 4.70 -16.52
C ILE A 78 14.52 3.71 -15.62
N ILE A 79 14.01 3.48 -14.40
CA ILE A 79 14.47 2.38 -13.53
C ILE A 79 13.69 1.11 -13.89
N THR A 80 14.40 0.09 -14.34
CA THR A 80 13.80 -1.18 -14.79
C THR A 80 13.73 -2.20 -13.66
N LYS A 81 12.96 -3.26 -13.88
CA LYS A 81 12.89 -4.42 -12.97
C LYS A 81 14.28 -5.04 -12.75
N ASP A 82 15.09 -5.12 -13.81
CA ASP A 82 16.42 -5.72 -13.75
C ASP A 82 17.44 -4.81 -13.05
N ASP A 83 17.24 -3.50 -13.08
CA ASP A 83 18.04 -2.59 -12.25
C ASP A 83 17.83 -2.89 -10.77
N LEU A 84 16.57 -3.04 -10.34
CA LEU A 84 16.25 -3.37 -8.94
C LEU A 84 16.84 -4.72 -8.53
N LYS A 85 16.74 -5.75 -9.39
CA LYS A 85 17.32 -7.08 -9.11
C LYS A 85 18.83 -7.03 -8.95
N ARG A 86 19.54 -6.38 -9.87
CA ARG A 86 21.01 -6.31 -9.89
C ARG A 86 21.59 -5.52 -8.71
N ASN A 87 20.80 -4.62 -8.13
CA ASN A 87 21.23 -3.71 -7.07
C ASN A 87 20.70 -4.14 -5.67
N TYR A 88 19.77 -5.09 -5.59
CA TYR A 88 19.31 -5.65 -4.32
C TYR A 88 20.41 -6.55 -3.70
N PRO A 89 20.63 -6.53 -2.37
CA PRO A 89 19.91 -5.76 -1.35
C PRO A 89 20.50 -4.38 -1.04
N ASN A 90 21.73 -4.09 -1.46
CA ASN A 90 22.50 -3.01 -0.86
C ASN A 90 22.29 -1.65 -1.51
N ASP A 91 22.13 -1.61 -2.83
CA ASP A 91 22.14 -0.37 -3.60
C ASP A 91 20.74 0.18 -3.91
N VAL A 92 19.70 -0.52 -3.45
CA VAL A 92 18.28 -0.09 -3.53
C VAL A 92 17.84 0.75 -2.33
N THR A 93 18.73 1.02 -1.38
CA THR A 93 18.46 1.85 -0.19
C THR A 93 19.59 2.84 0.07
N PRO A 94 19.38 3.92 0.83
CA PRO A 94 20.46 4.80 1.22
C PRO A 94 21.53 4.04 2.02
N LYS A 95 22.80 4.43 1.87
CA LYS A 95 23.90 3.81 2.64
C LYS A 95 23.71 4.09 4.14
N GLY A 96 24.06 3.10 4.98
CA GLY A 96 24.04 3.24 6.44
C GLY A 96 22.68 3.05 7.11
N ILE A 97 21.62 2.69 6.37
CA ILE A 97 20.34 2.34 7.00
C ILE A 97 20.42 0.98 7.70
N ASP A 98 19.77 0.86 8.86
CA ASP A 98 19.55 -0.44 9.50
C ASP A 98 18.34 -1.13 8.88
N LYS A 99 18.61 -2.08 7.97
CA LYS A 99 17.62 -2.86 7.23
C LYS A 99 16.70 -3.68 8.14
N LYS A 100 17.09 -3.96 9.39
CA LYS A 100 16.24 -4.69 10.36
C LYS A 100 14.96 -3.92 10.72
N ASN A 101 14.93 -2.61 10.47
CA ASN A 101 13.76 -1.76 10.71
C ASN A 101 12.75 -1.71 9.55
N TYR A 102 13.05 -2.39 8.45
CA TYR A 102 12.23 -2.39 7.23
C TYR A 102 11.59 -3.76 7.02
N PHE A 103 10.39 -3.74 6.46
CA PHE A 103 9.75 -4.92 5.91
C PHE A 103 10.32 -5.20 4.52
N VAL A 104 10.51 -6.47 4.19
CA VAL A 104 10.88 -6.86 2.83
C VAL A 104 9.61 -7.30 2.13
N LEU A 105 9.24 -6.69 1.00
CA LEU A 105 8.14 -7.18 0.16
C LEU A 105 8.71 -7.77 -1.12
N SER A 106 8.03 -8.77 -1.68
CA SER A 106 8.45 -9.38 -2.94
C SER A 106 7.30 -9.43 -3.94
N THR A 107 7.59 -9.08 -5.20
CA THR A 107 6.61 -9.25 -6.27
C THR A 107 6.56 -10.71 -6.70
N SER A 108 5.39 -11.33 -6.72
CA SER A 108 5.16 -12.67 -7.29
C SER A 108 5.26 -12.61 -8.82
N GLY A 109 6.45 -12.86 -9.37
CA GLY A 109 6.63 -13.00 -10.81
C GLY A 109 6.41 -14.46 -11.24
N SER A 110 5.48 -14.72 -12.16
CA SER A 110 5.23 -16.05 -12.72
C SER A 110 6.28 -16.53 -13.74
N THR A 111 7.17 -15.65 -14.21
CA THR A 111 8.12 -15.93 -15.30
C THR A 111 9.57 -15.50 -15.01
N GLY A 112 9.94 -15.19 -13.75
CA GLY A 112 11.34 -14.89 -13.43
C GLY A 112 11.62 -14.59 -11.95
N SER A 113 12.90 -14.38 -11.62
CA SER A 113 13.36 -14.10 -10.25
C SER A 113 12.57 -12.92 -9.63
N PRO A 114 12.16 -13.03 -8.35
CA PRO A 114 11.40 -11.98 -7.67
C PRO A 114 12.20 -10.70 -7.52
N VAL A 115 11.50 -9.56 -7.46
CA VAL A 115 12.08 -8.29 -7.00
C VAL A 115 11.73 -8.12 -5.54
N PHE A 116 12.73 -7.80 -4.74
CA PHE A 116 12.57 -7.49 -3.32
C PHE A 116 12.69 -5.98 -3.10
N LEU A 117 11.84 -5.45 -2.22
CA LEU A 117 11.78 -4.04 -1.87
C LEU A 117 11.75 -3.86 -0.36
N TYR A 118 12.40 -2.82 0.14
CA TYR A 118 12.32 -2.44 1.55
C TYR A 118 11.21 -1.42 1.76
N TYR A 119 10.32 -1.71 2.71
CA TYR A 119 9.23 -0.84 3.12
C TYR A 119 9.44 -0.41 4.57
N ASP A 120 9.52 0.90 4.81
CA ASP A 120 9.44 1.40 6.17
C ASP A 120 7.99 1.35 6.70
N ARG A 121 7.83 1.47 8.01
CA ARG A 121 6.52 1.39 8.66
C ARG A 121 5.56 2.49 8.19
N LEU A 122 6.08 3.70 7.98
CA LEU A 122 5.28 4.85 7.56
C LEU A 122 4.77 4.66 6.12
N ALA A 123 5.56 4.06 5.24
CA ALA A 123 5.16 3.71 3.88
C ALA A 123 3.95 2.77 3.89
N LEU A 124 3.97 1.73 4.73
CA LEU A 124 2.84 0.80 4.85
C LEU A 124 1.57 1.49 5.40
N ILE A 125 1.72 2.37 6.38
CA ILE A 125 0.58 3.16 6.91
C ILE A 125 0.02 4.10 5.84
N LYS A 126 0.86 4.68 4.99
CA LYS A 126 0.42 5.51 3.86
C LYS A 126 -0.34 4.72 2.81
N VAL A 127 0.05 3.47 2.54
CA VAL A 127 -0.71 2.56 1.67
C VAL A 127 -2.12 2.34 2.25
N LEU A 128 -2.22 2.06 3.55
CA LEU A 128 -3.52 1.95 4.23
C LEU A 128 -4.35 3.24 4.17
N GLY A 129 -3.71 4.41 4.32
CA GLY A 129 -4.38 5.70 4.13
C GLY A 129 -4.97 5.88 2.73
N GLY A 130 -4.35 5.29 1.70
CA GLY A 130 -4.89 5.23 0.34
C GLY A 130 -6.19 4.42 0.27
N TYR A 131 -6.23 3.24 0.90
CA TYR A 131 -7.45 2.43 0.99
C TYR A 131 -8.56 3.12 1.77
N VAL A 132 -8.23 3.76 2.90
CA VAL A 132 -9.20 4.56 3.67
C VAL A 132 -9.78 5.67 2.81
N ARG A 133 -8.94 6.39 2.05
CA ARG A 133 -9.42 7.45 1.15
C ARG A 133 -10.36 6.89 0.08
N ALA A 134 -9.99 5.77 -0.56
CA ALA A 134 -10.82 5.14 -1.57
C ALA A 134 -12.18 4.73 -0.99
N LEU A 135 -12.18 4.06 0.17
CA LEU A 135 -13.40 3.67 0.87
C LEU A 135 -14.30 4.88 1.19
N ASN A 136 -13.72 5.96 1.72
CA ASN A 136 -14.45 7.18 2.03
C ASN A 136 -15.12 7.81 0.80
N THR A 137 -14.51 7.70 -0.40
CA THR A 137 -15.10 8.18 -1.65
C THR A 137 -16.40 7.44 -2.01
N TYR A 138 -16.54 6.18 -1.58
CA TYR A 138 -17.75 5.36 -1.75
C TYR A 138 -18.67 5.39 -0.53
N GLY A 139 -18.51 6.39 0.36
CA GLY A 139 -19.35 6.57 1.55
C GLY A 139 -19.08 5.60 2.70
N GLY A 140 -18.06 4.75 2.60
CA GLY A 140 -17.66 3.85 3.68
C GLY A 140 -16.78 4.56 4.72
N ASP A 141 -16.80 4.05 5.94
CA ASP A 141 -15.92 4.50 7.03
C ASP A 141 -15.18 3.27 7.58
N TRP A 142 -13.86 3.29 7.52
CA TRP A 142 -13.03 2.13 7.84
C TRP A 142 -13.21 1.60 9.26
N ASN A 143 -13.68 2.44 10.20
CA ASN A 143 -13.89 2.04 11.59
C ASN A 143 -15.36 1.74 11.95
N LYS A 144 -16.30 1.93 11.02
CA LYS A 144 -17.74 1.68 11.23
C LYS A 144 -18.30 0.65 10.25
N SER A 145 -17.95 0.79 8.97
CA SER A 145 -18.48 -0.06 7.92
C SER A 145 -17.97 -1.49 8.05
N ARG A 146 -18.83 -2.47 7.77
CA ARG A 146 -18.44 -3.89 7.68
C ARG A 146 -17.75 -4.16 6.35
N ILE A 147 -16.45 -4.42 6.39
CA ILE A 147 -15.60 -4.54 5.20
C ILE A 147 -15.05 -5.95 5.11
N ALA A 148 -15.33 -6.64 4.00
CA ALA A 148 -14.69 -7.92 3.69
C ALA A 148 -13.65 -7.73 2.59
N LEU A 149 -12.42 -8.17 2.83
CA LEU A 149 -11.33 -8.14 1.87
C LEU A 149 -10.92 -9.57 1.55
N LEU A 150 -11.16 -10.00 0.30
CA LEU A 150 -10.66 -11.25 -0.23
C LEU A 150 -9.37 -10.97 -0.98
N VAL A 151 -8.26 -11.38 -0.41
CA VAL A 151 -6.94 -11.08 -0.94
C VAL A 151 -6.19 -12.36 -1.26
N ASP A 152 -5.51 -12.39 -2.40
CA ASP A 152 -4.49 -13.41 -2.70
C ASP A 152 -3.21 -13.07 -1.92
N ALA A 153 -3.35 -13.17 -0.61
CA ALA A 153 -2.24 -13.07 0.30
C ALA A 153 -1.84 -14.51 0.60
N LYS A 154 -1.04 -15.12 -0.28
CA LYS A 154 -0.52 -16.48 -0.10
C LYS A 154 -0.11 -16.67 1.37
N PRO A 155 -0.63 -17.68 2.08
CA PRO A 155 -0.18 -18.00 3.43
C PRO A 155 1.34 -18.17 3.42
N GLY A 156 2.07 -17.35 4.19
CA GLY A 156 3.54 -17.31 4.21
C GLY A 156 4.21 -16.31 3.24
N GLY A 157 3.44 -15.59 2.41
CA GLY A 157 3.94 -14.47 1.62
C GLY A 157 4.35 -13.29 2.51
N ILE A 158 5.41 -12.57 2.13
CA ILE A 158 6.00 -11.56 3.03
C ILE A 158 5.04 -10.37 3.25
N GLU A 159 4.18 -10.06 2.28
CA GLU A 159 3.10 -9.06 2.42
C GLU A 159 2.03 -9.49 3.44
N HIS A 160 1.57 -10.75 3.36
CA HIS A 160 0.62 -11.33 4.33
C HIS A 160 1.22 -11.36 5.74
N ALA A 161 2.48 -11.80 5.85
CA ALA A 161 3.20 -11.88 7.11
C ALA A 161 3.45 -10.48 7.68
N ALA A 162 3.84 -9.48 6.88
CA ALA A 162 4.04 -8.11 7.35
C ALA A 162 2.74 -7.48 7.85
N PHE A 163 1.62 -7.69 7.14
CA PHE A 163 0.33 -7.17 7.57
C PHE A 163 -0.18 -7.86 8.84
N LYS A 164 -0.28 -9.20 8.87
CA LYS A 164 -0.79 -9.94 10.03
C LYS A 164 0.16 -9.97 11.22
N ALA A 165 1.47 -10.08 11.02
CA ALA A 165 2.41 -10.25 12.12
C ALA A 165 2.90 -8.93 12.71
N SER A 166 2.62 -7.78 12.08
CA SER A 166 3.13 -6.49 12.56
C SER A 166 2.11 -5.34 12.50
N ILE A 167 1.36 -5.19 11.42
CA ILE A 167 0.48 -4.02 11.26
C ILE A 167 -0.87 -4.23 11.97
N ALA A 168 -1.55 -5.34 11.72
CA ALA A 168 -2.86 -5.60 12.32
C ALA A 168 -2.80 -5.65 13.86
N PRO A 169 -1.86 -6.39 14.50
CA PRO A 169 -1.76 -6.41 15.96
C PRO A 169 -1.34 -5.07 16.56
N PHE A 170 -0.72 -4.19 15.77
CA PHE A 170 -0.42 -2.84 16.17
C PHE A 170 -1.68 -1.96 16.16
N LEU A 171 -2.48 -2.02 15.09
CA LEU A 171 -3.72 -1.26 14.97
C LEU A 171 -4.78 -1.71 15.99
N GLU A 172 -4.90 -3.01 16.22
CA GLU A 172 -5.86 -3.61 17.17
C GLU A 172 -5.69 -3.12 18.62
N LYS A 173 -4.51 -2.59 18.98
CA LYS A 173 -4.29 -1.97 20.30
C LYS A 173 -5.00 -0.64 20.49
N PHE A 174 -5.32 0.05 19.39
CA PHE A 174 -5.89 1.40 19.43
C PHE A 174 -7.31 1.43 18.91
N VAL A 175 -7.68 0.50 18.03
CA VAL A 175 -8.99 0.45 17.39
C VAL A 175 -9.48 -0.98 17.24
N SER A 176 -10.79 -1.19 17.43
CA SER A 176 -11.41 -2.47 17.14
C SER A 176 -11.39 -2.73 15.64
N MET A 177 -10.93 -3.92 15.23
CA MET A 177 -10.91 -4.36 13.84
C MET A 177 -12.00 -5.40 13.55
N LYS A 178 -12.98 -5.58 14.45
CA LYS A 178 -14.06 -6.58 14.31
C LYS A 178 -14.98 -6.33 13.11
N ASN A 179 -15.02 -5.09 12.60
CA ASN A 179 -15.76 -4.70 11.41
C ASN A 179 -14.97 -4.95 10.11
N ILE A 180 -13.77 -5.52 10.16
CA ILE A 180 -12.97 -5.85 8.98
C ILE A 180 -12.67 -7.35 8.96
N LYS A 181 -13.08 -8.03 7.88
CA LYS A 181 -12.85 -9.46 7.68
C LYS A 181 -11.88 -9.69 6.52
N LEU A 182 -10.78 -10.39 6.80
CA LEU A 182 -9.78 -10.77 5.80
C LEU A 182 -9.95 -12.25 5.45
N LEU A 183 -10.21 -12.51 4.18
CA LEU A 183 -10.37 -13.84 3.61
C LEU A 183 -9.29 -14.09 2.56
N HIS A 184 -8.90 -15.36 2.39
CA HIS A 184 -7.89 -15.74 1.40
C HIS A 184 -8.57 -16.30 0.15
N VAL A 185 -8.18 -15.79 -1.03
CA VAL A 185 -8.77 -16.14 -2.33
C VAL A 185 -8.65 -17.64 -2.66
N GLY A 186 -7.63 -18.32 -2.14
CA GLY A 186 -7.44 -19.77 -2.35
C GLY A 186 -8.24 -20.70 -1.42
N GLU A 187 -9.07 -20.16 -0.53
CA GLU A 187 -9.99 -20.98 0.27
C GLU A 187 -11.12 -21.58 -0.59
N LYS A 188 -11.79 -22.61 -0.05
CA LYS A 188 -12.96 -23.21 -0.70
C LYS A 188 -14.07 -22.18 -0.89
N GLU A 189 -14.76 -22.26 -2.03
CA GLU A 189 -15.80 -21.31 -2.41
C GLU A 189 -16.97 -21.30 -1.43
N GLU A 190 -17.38 -22.48 -0.97
CA GLU A 190 -18.48 -22.63 -0.01
C GLU A 190 -18.12 -21.98 1.33
N TYR A 191 -16.84 -22.10 1.74
CA TYR A 191 -16.33 -21.43 2.93
C TYR A 191 -16.34 -19.91 2.75
N LEU A 192 -15.80 -19.40 1.63
CA LEU A 192 -15.78 -17.96 1.36
C LEU A 192 -17.19 -17.37 1.34
N LEU A 193 -18.13 -18.02 0.66
CA LEU A 193 -19.53 -17.61 0.61
C LEU A 193 -20.18 -17.62 1.98
N LYS A 194 -19.99 -18.68 2.77
CA LYS A 194 -20.52 -18.76 4.13
C LYS A 194 -19.96 -17.62 4.99
N GLU A 195 -18.65 -17.42 4.97
CA GLU A 195 -18.00 -16.39 5.78
C GLU A 195 -18.42 -14.97 5.40
N LEU A 196 -18.66 -14.71 4.10
CA LEU A 196 -19.22 -13.45 3.62
C LEU A 196 -20.68 -13.29 4.04
N ASN A 197 -21.49 -14.32 3.88
CA ASN A 197 -22.91 -14.29 4.22
C ASN A 197 -23.15 -14.09 5.73
N ASP A 198 -22.34 -14.75 6.57
CA ASP A 198 -22.41 -14.61 8.03
C ASP A 198 -21.91 -13.25 8.52
N PHE A 199 -20.98 -12.64 7.77
CA PHE A 199 -20.40 -11.34 8.12
C PHE A 199 -21.23 -10.15 7.63
N ASP A 200 -22.06 -10.35 6.61
CA ASP A 200 -22.97 -9.35 6.04
C ASP A 200 -22.25 -8.03 5.66
N PRO A 201 -21.23 -8.07 4.78
CA PRO A 201 -20.39 -6.91 4.50
C PRO A 201 -21.14 -5.81 3.74
N GLU A 202 -20.91 -4.56 4.17
CA GLU A 202 -21.29 -3.35 3.42
C GLU A 202 -20.34 -3.10 2.25
N PHE A 203 -19.07 -3.51 2.36
CA PHE A 203 -18.07 -3.35 1.30
C PHE A 203 -17.30 -4.65 1.11
N VAL A 204 -17.14 -5.06 -0.16
CA VAL A 204 -16.34 -6.23 -0.54
C VAL A 204 -15.24 -5.80 -1.48
N GLY A 205 -13.98 -6.04 -1.09
CA GLY A 205 -12.80 -5.77 -1.93
C GLY A 205 -12.11 -7.06 -2.34
N SER A 206 -11.86 -7.23 -3.64
CA SER A 206 -11.06 -8.33 -4.19
C SER A 206 -10.60 -8.01 -5.62
N ASP A 207 -9.89 -8.94 -6.26
CA ASP A 207 -9.60 -8.85 -7.68
C ASP A 207 -10.87 -9.06 -8.54
N PRO A 208 -10.88 -8.56 -9.80
CA PRO A 208 -12.07 -8.66 -10.66
C PRO A 208 -12.50 -10.09 -11.00
N ALA A 209 -11.61 -11.08 -10.96
CA ALA A 209 -11.99 -12.46 -11.24
C ALA A 209 -12.76 -13.04 -10.04
N MET A 210 -12.27 -12.82 -8.82
CA MET A 210 -12.93 -13.24 -7.61
C MET A 210 -14.29 -12.53 -7.40
N LEU A 211 -14.35 -11.21 -7.63
CA LEU A 211 -15.63 -10.49 -7.55
C LEU A 211 -16.67 -11.01 -8.55
N ARG A 212 -16.26 -11.29 -9.80
CA ARG A 212 -17.16 -11.91 -10.79
C ARG A 212 -17.64 -13.28 -10.36
N LYS A 213 -16.76 -14.08 -9.76
CA LYS A 213 -17.10 -15.41 -9.25
C LYS A 213 -18.14 -15.35 -8.14
N ILE A 214 -17.96 -14.47 -7.15
CA ILE A 214 -18.94 -14.24 -6.08
C ILE A 214 -20.28 -13.77 -6.65
N ALA A 215 -20.26 -12.86 -7.63
CA ALA A 215 -21.47 -12.38 -8.28
C ALA A 215 -22.23 -13.50 -9.00
N SER A 216 -21.52 -14.41 -9.70
CA SER A 216 -22.14 -15.59 -10.33
C SER A 216 -22.84 -16.48 -9.31
N LEU A 217 -22.13 -16.83 -8.23
CA LEU A 217 -22.66 -17.68 -7.17
C LEU A 217 -23.87 -17.05 -6.48
N LYS A 218 -23.88 -15.71 -6.32
CA LYS A 218 -25.04 -14.98 -5.82
C LYS A 218 -26.25 -15.10 -6.76
N ASN A 219 -26.04 -14.98 -8.06
CA ASN A 219 -27.11 -15.12 -9.06
C ASN A 219 -27.69 -16.54 -9.11
N GLU A 220 -26.90 -17.55 -8.73
CA GLU A 220 -27.33 -18.95 -8.58
C GLU A 220 -28.09 -19.20 -7.26
N GLY A 221 -28.26 -18.20 -6.41
CA GLY A 221 -29.06 -18.25 -5.19
C GLY A 221 -28.28 -18.49 -3.90
N PHE A 222 -26.95 -18.55 -3.97
CA PHE A 222 -26.08 -18.63 -2.79
C PHE A 222 -25.84 -17.24 -2.18
N GLY A 223 -25.46 -17.16 -0.89
CA GLY A 223 -25.01 -15.89 -0.29
C GLY A 223 -26.05 -14.75 -0.27
N LYS A 224 -27.29 -15.05 0.12
CA LYS A 224 -28.45 -14.11 0.10
C LYS A 224 -28.21 -12.80 0.85
N ASN A 225 -27.36 -12.82 1.88
CA ASN A 225 -27.05 -11.63 2.70
C ASN A 225 -25.85 -10.84 2.17
N ILE A 226 -25.21 -11.26 1.06
CA ILE A 226 -24.07 -10.54 0.51
C ILE A 226 -24.58 -9.37 -0.33
N ASN A 227 -24.89 -8.24 0.31
CA ASN A 227 -25.44 -7.04 -0.34
C ASN A 227 -24.56 -5.81 -0.10
N PRO A 228 -23.34 -5.78 -0.65
CA PRO A 228 -22.47 -4.62 -0.51
C PRO A 228 -23.07 -3.39 -1.19
N ASN A 229 -22.78 -2.22 -0.64
CA ASN A 229 -23.14 -0.92 -1.19
C ASN A 229 -22.50 -0.74 -2.57
N SER A 230 -23.27 -0.18 -3.50
CA SER A 230 -22.87 0.10 -4.88
C SER A 230 -22.09 1.40 -5.00
#